data_AF-A0A060CFQ8-F1
#
_entry.id   AF-A0A060CFQ8-F1
#
_cell.length_a   1.000
_cell.length_b   1.000
_cell.length_c   1.000
_cell.angle_alpha   90.00
_cell.angle_beta   90.00
_cell.angle_gamma   90.00
#
_symmetry.space_group_name_H-M   'P 1'
#
loop_
_entity.id
_entity.type
_entity.pdbx_description
1 polymer ?
#
loop_
_entity_poly.entity_id
_entity_poly.type
_entity_poly.pdbx_seq_one_letter_code
_entity_poly.pdbx_strand_id
1 'polypeptide(L)'
;EGSYGPGFLTPANYFVIKEYNYSDLYVLFVGHLSERIIGGKPFETPWAKDAQLRTRDVEAMQQRLAALGLYRDKIDGKAGMLTRAALGAYQKKNGLKVDCWPTAAVLSHMRR
;
A
#
# COMPACT_ATOMS: atom_id res chain seq x y z
N GLU A 1 2.45 -0.28 5.52
CA GLU A 1 1.69 -1.35 4.83
C GLU A 1 2.40 -1.66 3.53
N GLY A 2 2.60 -2.93 3.19
CA GLY A 2 3.55 -3.34 2.14
C GLY A 2 4.64 -4.24 2.71
N SER A 3 5.80 -4.31 2.06
CA SER A 3 6.91 -5.23 2.40
C SER A 3 7.49 -5.09 3.82
N TYR A 4 7.05 -4.09 4.59
CA TYR A 4 7.48 -3.83 5.96
C TYR A 4 6.50 -4.36 7.03
N GLY A 5 5.38 -4.96 6.62
CA GLY A 5 4.39 -5.59 7.52
C GLY A 5 4.33 -7.12 7.38
N PRO A 6 3.42 -7.78 8.11
CA PRO A 6 3.18 -9.22 7.95
C PRO A 6 2.74 -9.56 6.52
N GLY A 7 3.23 -10.70 6.01
CA GLY A 7 2.81 -11.28 4.74
C GLY A 7 1.82 -12.43 4.96
N PHE A 8 0.81 -12.52 4.09
CA PHE A 8 -0.23 -13.55 4.17
C PHE A 8 -0.41 -14.25 2.82
N LEU A 9 -0.64 -15.56 2.85
CA LEU A 9 -1.11 -16.31 1.70
C LEU A 9 -2.64 -16.27 1.66
N THR A 10 -3.24 -16.05 0.50
CA THR A 10 -4.70 -15.96 0.33
C THR A 10 -5.24 -17.21 -0.38
N PRO A 11 -5.81 -18.18 0.38
CA PRO A 11 -6.38 -19.40 -0.20
C PRO A 11 -7.74 -19.13 -0.87
N ALA A 12 -8.37 -20.15 -1.48
CA ALA A 12 -9.66 -19.99 -2.15
C ALA A 12 -10.76 -19.35 -1.26
N ASN A 13 -10.79 -19.71 0.03
CA ASN A 13 -11.76 -19.16 1.00
C ASN A 13 -11.64 -17.64 1.19
N TYR A 14 -10.48 -17.05 0.94
CA TYR A 14 -10.33 -15.59 0.98
C TYR A 14 -11.26 -14.91 -0.03
N PHE A 15 -11.43 -15.50 -1.23
CA PHE A 15 -12.31 -14.94 -2.25
C PHE A 15 -13.79 -15.09 -1.91
N VAL A 16 -14.18 -16.20 -1.26
CA VAL A 16 -15.55 -16.43 -0.79
C VAL A 16 -15.97 -15.38 0.23
N ILE A 17 -15.14 -15.09 1.24
CA ILE A 17 -15.45 -14.05 2.25
C ILE A 17 -15.53 -12.67 1.57
N LYS A 18 -14.73 -12.44 0.53
CA LYS A 18 -14.69 -11.19 -0.23
C LYS A 18 -15.97 -10.91 -1.02
N GLU A 19 -16.77 -11.94 -1.35
CA GLU A 19 -18.09 -11.77 -1.95
C GLU A 19 -19.08 -11.07 -1.01
N TYR A 20 -18.93 -11.27 0.31
CA TYR A 20 -19.76 -10.60 1.32
C TYR A 20 -19.35 -9.13 1.48
N ASN A 21 -18.04 -8.85 1.52
CA ASN A 21 -17.50 -7.50 1.57
C ASN A 21 -16.17 -7.43 0.82
N TYR A 22 -16.12 -6.62 -0.25
CA TYR A 22 -14.96 -6.52 -1.14
C TYR A 22 -13.81 -5.68 -0.53
N SER A 23 -13.24 -6.14 0.58
CA SER A 23 -12.16 -5.48 1.32
C SER A 23 -11.17 -6.49 1.88
N ASP A 24 -9.89 -6.32 1.55
CA ASP A 24 -8.82 -7.21 2.03
C ASP A 24 -8.67 -7.17 3.55
N LEU A 25 -8.84 -5.97 4.12
CA LEU A 25 -8.82 -5.76 5.57
C LEU A 25 -9.99 -6.47 6.26
N TYR A 26 -11.16 -6.48 5.64
CA TYR A 26 -12.32 -7.19 6.18
C TYR A 26 -12.05 -8.70 6.22
N VAL A 27 -11.57 -9.28 5.11
CA VAL A 27 -11.26 -10.71 5.05
C VAL A 27 -10.16 -11.07 6.05
N LEU A 28 -9.11 -10.25 6.17
CA LEU A 28 -8.05 -10.46 7.15
C LEU A 28 -8.58 -10.42 8.58
N PHE A 29 -9.46 -9.47 8.91
CA PHE A 29 -10.04 -9.35 10.24
C PHE A 29 -10.93 -10.54 10.58
N VAL A 30 -11.85 -10.90 9.68
CA VAL A 30 -12.76 -12.04 9.89
C VAL A 30 -11.97 -13.34 10.03
N GLY A 31 -11.04 -13.61 9.11
CA GLY A 31 -10.20 -14.81 9.17
C GLY A 31 -9.36 -14.87 10.45
N HIS A 32 -8.73 -13.75 10.84
CA HIS A 32 -7.96 -13.70 12.07
C HIS A 32 -8.84 -13.86 13.31
N LEU A 33 -10.00 -13.21 13.38
CA LEU A 33 -10.93 -13.35 14.50
C LEU A 33 -11.39 -14.80 14.66
N SER A 34 -11.72 -15.49 13.56
CA SER A 34 -12.09 -16.91 13.58
C SER A 34 -10.99 -17.78 14.20
N GLU A 35 -9.73 -17.58 13.81
CA GLU A 35 -8.58 -18.26 14.42
C GLU A 35 -8.44 -17.92 15.92
N ARG A 36 -8.62 -16.64 16.29
CA ARG A 36 -8.52 -16.19 17.69
C ARG A 36 -9.60 -16.81 18.58
N ILE A 37 -10.81 -17.06 18.07
CA ILE A 37 -11.91 -17.69 18.81
C ILE A 37 -11.57 -19.14 19.22
N ILE A 38 -10.87 -19.88 18.37
CA ILE A 38 -10.47 -21.28 18.65
C ILE A 38 -9.11 -21.40 19.36
N GLY A 39 -8.56 -20.28 19.85
CA GLY A 39 -7.28 -20.25 20.58
C GLY A 39 -6.03 -20.12 19.69
N GLY A 40 -6.18 -19.78 18.41
CA GLY A 40 -5.09 -19.50 17.48
C GLY A 40 -4.21 -18.33 17.93
N LYS A 41 -2.96 -18.29 17.44
CA LYS A 41 -1.95 -17.30 17.83
C LYS A 41 -2.20 -15.90 17.23
N PRO A 42 -1.64 -14.82 17.81
CA PRO A 42 -1.59 -13.52 17.13
C PRO A 42 -0.71 -13.60 15.88
N PHE A 43 -0.69 -12.53 15.07
CA PHE A 43 0.28 -12.43 13.96
C PHE A 43 1.72 -12.48 14.48
N GLU A 44 2.55 -13.32 13.86
CA GLU A 44 3.96 -13.51 14.21
C GLU A 44 4.79 -12.23 14.02
N THR A 45 4.51 -11.49 12.94
CA THR A 45 5.21 -10.23 12.63
C THR A 45 4.36 -9.02 13.03
N PRO A 46 4.85 -8.16 13.94
CA PRO A 46 4.19 -6.90 14.27
C PRO A 46 4.09 -5.98 13.05
N TRP A 47 3.07 -5.13 13.02
CA TRP A 47 2.98 -4.08 12.02
C TRP A 47 4.08 -3.03 12.24
N ALA A 48 4.82 -2.70 11.18
CA ALA A 48 5.72 -1.55 11.21
C ALA A 48 4.95 -0.24 11.34
N LYS A 49 5.45 0.66 12.21
CA LYS A 49 4.96 2.05 12.31
C LYS A 49 5.54 2.88 11.17
N ASP A 50 5.12 2.60 9.95
CA ASP A 50 5.45 3.47 8.82
C ASP A 50 4.56 4.71 8.87
N ALA A 51 5.19 5.89 8.85
CA ALA A 51 4.45 7.15 8.76
C ALA A 51 3.75 7.24 7.40
N GLN A 52 2.43 7.06 7.38
CA GLN A 52 1.63 7.34 6.19
C GLN A 52 1.73 8.84 5.87
N LEU A 53 1.96 9.16 4.60
CA LEU A 53 1.87 10.54 4.13
C LEU A 53 0.42 11.04 4.22
N ARG A 54 0.28 12.35 4.44
CA ARG A 54 -1.04 13.00 4.38
C ARG A 54 -1.55 12.94 2.94
N THR A 55 -2.87 12.88 2.78
CA THR A 55 -3.55 12.86 1.46
C THR A 55 -2.99 13.92 0.51
N ARG A 56 -2.87 15.17 0.96
CA ARG A 56 -2.30 16.30 0.19
C ARG A 56 -0.89 16.05 -0.36
N ASP A 57 -0.08 15.31 0.39
CA ASP A 57 1.30 15.02 0.04
C ASP A 57 1.34 13.90 -1.02
N VAL A 58 0.44 12.93 -0.94
CA VAL A 58 0.23 11.92 -1.99
C VAL A 58 -0.33 12.55 -3.27
N GLU A 59 -1.26 13.50 -3.16
CA GLU A 59 -1.78 14.25 -4.31
C GLU A 59 -0.66 15.01 -5.03
N ALA A 60 0.23 15.67 -4.29
CA ALA A 60 1.40 16.35 -4.85
C ALA A 60 2.34 15.38 -5.59
N MET A 61 2.52 14.15 -5.07
CA MET A 61 3.27 13.11 -5.78
C MET A 61 2.55 12.68 -7.06
N GLN A 62 1.24 12.43 -7.02
CA GLN A 62 0.45 12.05 -8.19
C GLN A 62 0.50 13.12 -9.28
N GLN A 63 0.38 14.40 -8.91
CA GLN A 63 0.53 15.54 -9.84
C GLN A 63 1.91 15.55 -10.50
N ARG A 64 2.98 15.37 -9.72
CA ARG A 64 4.35 15.33 -10.27
C ARG A 64 4.55 14.12 -11.20
N LEU A 65 4.05 12.95 -10.81
CA LEU A 65 4.13 11.73 -11.61
C LEU A 65 3.34 11.87 -12.92
N ALA A 66 2.18 12.53 -12.89
CA ALA A 66 1.39 12.82 -14.08
C ALA A 66 2.12 13.80 -15.01
N ALA A 67 2.73 14.86 -14.48
CA ALA A 67 3.54 15.79 -15.25
C ALA A 67 4.76 15.13 -15.91
N LEU A 68 5.28 14.05 -15.31
CA LEU A 68 6.37 13.22 -15.89
C LEU A 68 5.86 12.13 -16.84
N GLY A 69 4.56 12.03 -17.08
CA GLY A 69 3.94 11.02 -17.93
C GLY A 69 3.92 9.60 -17.34
N LEU A 70 4.25 9.45 -16.04
CA LEU A 70 4.32 8.16 -15.34
C LEU A 70 2.99 7.74 -14.71
N TYR A 71 2.05 8.68 -14.55
CA TYR A 71 0.74 8.44 -13.94
C TYR A 71 -0.36 9.04 -14.79
N ARG A 72 -1.44 8.28 -15.03
CA ARG A 72 -2.54 8.66 -15.95
C ARG A 72 -3.94 8.50 -15.35
N ASP A 73 -4.02 8.16 -14.08
CA ASP A 73 -5.29 8.03 -13.37
C ASP A 73 -5.58 9.31 -12.56
N LYS A 74 -6.73 9.36 -11.89
CA LYS A 74 -7.18 10.49 -11.07
C LYS A 74 -6.20 10.79 -9.93
N ILE A 75 -6.05 12.08 -9.64
CA ILE A 75 -5.34 12.56 -8.45
C ILE A 75 -6.35 12.57 -7.31
N ASP A 76 -6.25 11.60 -6.40
CA ASP A 76 -7.19 11.38 -5.30
C ASP A 76 -6.52 11.23 -3.92
N GLY A 77 -5.19 11.40 -3.88
CA GLY A 77 -4.38 11.28 -2.68
C GLY A 77 -4.28 9.86 -2.12
N LYS A 78 -4.69 8.84 -2.89
CA LYS A 78 -4.61 7.45 -2.49
C LYS A 78 -3.40 6.78 -3.12
N ALA A 79 -2.60 6.13 -2.27
CA ALA A 79 -1.46 5.33 -2.68
C ALA A 79 -1.87 3.94 -3.22
N GLY A 80 -2.83 3.92 -4.16
CA GLY A 80 -3.32 2.70 -4.80
C GLY A 80 -2.26 2.04 -5.70
N MET A 81 -2.63 0.90 -6.30
CA MET A 81 -1.74 0.11 -7.15
C MET A 81 -1.06 0.94 -8.26
N LEU A 82 -1.82 1.77 -8.96
CA LEU A 82 -1.29 2.60 -10.05
C LEU A 82 -0.35 3.71 -9.56
N THR A 83 -0.68 4.35 -8.42
CA THR A 83 0.20 5.33 -7.78
C THR A 83 1.54 4.68 -7.38
N ARG A 84 1.48 3.48 -6.79
CA ARG A 84 2.67 2.72 -6.38
C ARG A 84 3.50 2.26 -7.57
N ALA A 85 2.87 1.81 -8.65
CA ALA A 85 3.57 1.46 -9.88
C ALA A 85 4.31 2.66 -10.50
N ALA A 86 3.65 3.82 -10.57
CA ALA A 86 4.25 5.06 -11.04
C ALA A 86 5.42 5.52 -10.15
N LEU A 87 5.29 5.39 -8.82
CA LEU A 87 6.36 5.66 -7.87
C LEU A 87 7.57 4.72 -8.09
N GLY A 88 7.33 3.43 -8.29
CA GLY A 88 8.41 2.47 -8.59
C GLY A 88 9.17 2.84 -9.87
N ALA A 89 8.44 3.24 -10.92
CA ALA A 89 9.05 3.73 -12.15
C ALA A 89 9.87 5.02 -11.93
N TYR A 90 9.34 5.96 -11.15
CA TYR A 90 10.06 7.18 -10.77
C TYR A 90 11.32 6.89 -9.96
N GLN A 91 11.23 6.05 -8.94
CA GLN A 91 12.37 5.65 -8.11
C GLN A 91 13.46 4.99 -8.95
N LYS A 92 13.09 4.06 -9.83
CA LYS A 92 14.01 3.40 -10.76
C LYS A 92 14.70 4.40 -11.69
N LYS A 93 13.94 5.33 -12.27
CA LYS A 93 14.47 6.36 -13.20
C LYS A 93 15.48 7.30 -12.52
N ASN A 94 15.32 7.55 -11.22
CA ASN A 94 16.15 8.48 -10.44
C ASN A 94 17.21 7.77 -9.57
N GLY A 95 17.43 6.46 -9.75
CA GLY A 95 18.44 5.72 -8.97
C GLY A 95 18.12 5.62 -7.47
N LEU A 96 16.85 5.78 -7.08
CA LEU A 96 16.40 5.65 -5.69
C LEU A 96 16.11 4.18 -5.36
N LYS A 97 16.09 3.84 -4.06
CA LYS A 97 15.59 2.54 -3.60
C LYS A 97 14.17 2.33 -4.13
N VAL A 98 13.96 1.22 -4.85
CA VAL A 98 12.67 0.88 -5.45
C VAL A 98 11.85 0.05 -4.47
N ASP A 99 11.05 0.71 -3.64
CA ASP A 99 10.08 0.07 -2.75
C ASP A 99 8.63 0.39 -3.13
N CYS A 100 8.44 1.20 -4.18
CA CYS A 100 7.15 1.61 -4.72
C CYS A 100 6.24 2.29 -3.68
N TRP A 101 6.83 2.87 -2.63
CA TRP A 101 6.09 3.42 -1.49
C TRP A 101 6.22 4.95 -1.40
N PRO A 102 5.12 5.68 -1.15
CA PRO A 102 5.18 7.13 -0.97
C PRO A 102 5.79 7.46 0.39
N THR A 103 7.04 7.91 0.39
CA THR A 103 7.75 8.36 1.59
C THR A 103 8.05 9.84 1.54
N ALA A 104 8.23 10.47 2.71
CA ALA A 104 8.62 11.87 2.80
C ALA A 104 9.94 12.15 2.05
N ALA A 105 10.87 11.18 2.04
CA ALA A 105 12.12 11.27 1.31
C ALA A 105 11.90 11.36 -0.22
N VAL A 106 11.05 10.50 -0.79
CA VAL A 106 10.72 10.53 -2.22
C VAL A 106 10.01 11.84 -2.59
N LEU A 107 9.06 12.30 -1.75
CA LEU A 107 8.36 13.57 -1.99
C LEU A 107 9.33 14.76 -1.93
N SER A 108 10.27 14.75 -0.99
CA SER A 108 11.29 15.80 -0.88
C SER A 108 12.20 15.83 -2.11
N HIS A 109 12.55 14.65 -2.66
CA HIS A 109 13.28 14.57 -3.93
C HIS A 109 12.46 15.09 -5.11
N MET A 110 11.14 14.85 -5.15
CA MET A 110 10.26 15.34 -6.22
C MET A 110 10.09 16.86 -6.23
N ARG A 111 10.31 17.51 -5.07
CA ARG A 111 10.19 18.97 -4.87
C ARG A 111 11.48 19.75 -5.16
N ARG A 112 12.60 19.06 -5.33
CA ARG A 112 13.87 19.65 -5.81
C ARG A 112 13.81 19.80 -7.32
#